data_AF-A0A261XYK5-F1
#
_entry.id   AF-A0A261XYK5-F1
#
_cell.length_a   1.000
_cell.length_b   1.000
_cell.length_c   1.000
_cell.angle_alpha   90.00
_cell.angle_beta   90.00
_cell.angle_gamma   90.00
#
_symmetry.space_group_name_H-M   'P 1'
#
loop_
_entity.id
_entity.type
_entity.pdbx_description
1 polymer ?
#
loop_
_entity_poly.entity_id
_entity_poly.type
_entity_poly.pdbx_seq_one_letter_code
_entity_poly.pdbx_strand_id
1 'polypeptide(L)'
;MTEERMEDASGIESVVSTVENASGLVVSLHTLVLLNISDHYTRTKVQHRGKDQKVIGALLGTQTGREIEIFNSFELLFSQDEAANIDINKQFFITKEEQFKQVFPQYDFLGWYTVGAKPTVQDREVHKQFYDQNESPLFLLLNPASFVLGAKELPVTIYETLIDIVDGEAQTFFIEAPYKIDTGEAERIAIDHVSKPNVTINSGTGGTSSLNSLLTTQRNAINMLHIRLKLLHKYVEDVKNGTIPPDYEVLRRIASLCTRLPTRDSIELKDEYMTEFNDVLLTTYLATLTKGVNSVNEMVDKFNVVNNVGSRRGRNPVGYNY
;
A
#
# COMPACT_ATOMS: atom_id res chain seq x y z
N MET A 1 34.72 -32.01 -3.90
CA MET A 1 33.67 -31.86 -2.88
C MET A 1 32.43 -31.52 -3.67
N THR A 2 31.49 -32.46 -3.74
CA THR A 2 30.35 -32.45 -4.66
C THR A 2 29.34 -31.39 -4.24
N GLU A 3 29.12 -30.38 -5.09
CA GLU A 3 28.00 -29.44 -4.97
C GLU A 3 26.72 -30.16 -5.42
N GLU A 4 25.78 -30.29 -4.49
CA GLU A 4 24.44 -30.78 -4.75
C GLU A 4 23.68 -29.73 -5.57
N ARG A 5 23.24 -30.15 -6.76
CA ARG A 5 22.20 -29.47 -7.55
C ARG A 5 21.04 -29.09 -6.62
N MET A 6 20.72 -27.80 -6.51
CA MET A 6 19.47 -27.33 -5.91
C MET A 6 18.30 -27.64 -6.87
N GLU A 7 17.94 -28.91 -6.97
CA GLU A 7 16.70 -29.35 -7.60
C GLU A 7 15.57 -29.22 -6.57
N ASP A 8 14.62 -28.32 -6.82
CA ASP A 8 13.31 -28.33 -6.15
C ASP A 8 12.67 -29.72 -6.46
N ALA A 9 11.90 -30.30 -5.52
CA ALA A 9 11.37 -31.68 -5.60
C ALA A 9 10.44 -31.99 -6.81
N SER A 10 10.35 -31.08 -7.77
CA SER A 10 9.60 -31.12 -9.03
C SER A 10 10.47 -31.18 -10.29
N GLY A 11 11.81 -31.13 -10.19
CA GLY A 11 12.72 -31.19 -11.35
C GLY A 11 12.73 -29.94 -12.23
N ILE A 12 12.28 -28.80 -11.70
CA ILE A 12 12.28 -27.49 -12.38
C ILE A 12 13.51 -26.71 -11.89
N GLU A 13 14.30 -26.15 -12.82
CA GLU A 13 15.44 -25.27 -12.51
C GLU A 13 14.97 -24.11 -11.62
N SER A 14 15.47 -24.05 -10.39
CA SER A 14 15.12 -22.97 -9.46
C SER A 14 15.83 -21.68 -9.89
N VAL A 15 15.05 -20.68 -10.30
CA VAL A 15 15.56 -19.34 -10.63
C VAL A 15 15.67 -18.47 -9.38
N VAL A 16 15.19 -18.95 -8.23
CA VAL A 16 15.20 -18.23 -6.96
C VAL A 16 16.33 -18.78 -6.08
N SER A 17 17.17 -17.88 -5.59
CA SER A 17 18.21 -18.17 -4.61
C SER A 17 17.62 -18.23 -3.20
N THR A 18 18.13 -19.15 -2.38
CA THR A 18 17.75 -19.30 -0.96
C THR A 18 18.68 -18.53 -0.02
N VAL A 19 19.68 -17.83 -0.56
CA VAL A 19 20.61 -17.00 0.21
C VAL A 19 19.84 -15.84 0.85
N GLU A 20 20.21 -15.47 2.08
CA GLU A 20 19.63 -14.29 2.74
C GLU A 20 20.04 -13.01 2.02
N ASN A 21 19.07 -12.14 1.76
CA ASN A 21 19.33 -10.86 1.11
C ASN A 21 20.07 -9.90 2.05
N ALA A 22 21.29 -9.54 1.67
CA ALA A 22 22.17 -8.63 2.41
C ALA A 22 22.35 -7.27 1.72
N SER A 23 21.52 -6.92 0.73
CA SER A 23 21.64 -5.66 -0.03
C SER A 23 21.46 -4.41 0.84
N GLY A 24 20.65 -4.54 1.91
CA GLY A 24 20.28 -3.42 2.78
C GLY A 24 19.39 -2.38 2.09
N LEU A 25 18.79 -2.72 0.94
CA LEU A 25 17.79 -1.89 0.28
C LEU A 25 16.50 -1.85 1.10
N VAL A 26 15.87 -0.68 1.12
CA VAL A 26 14.58 -0.46 1.76
C VAL A 26 13.57 -0.17 0.66
N VAL A 27 12.71 -1.13 0.38
CA VAL A 27 11.68 -1.01 -0.67
C VAL A 27 10.35 -0.59 -0.06
N SER A 28 9.84 0.55 -0.46
CA SER A 28 8.49 1.05 -0.15
C SER A 28 7.59 0.82 -1.35
N LEU A 29 6.53 0.03 -1.19
CA LEU A 29 5.55 -0.25 -2.24
C LEU A 29 4.25 0.51 -1.97
N HIS A 30 3.89 1.44 -2.86
CA HIS A 30 2.60 2.12 -2.79
C HIS A 30 1.45 1.21 -3.22
N THR A 31 0.33 1.30 -2.51
CA THR A 31 -0.86 0.49 -2.77
C THR A 31 -1.51 0.74 -4.14
N LEU A 32 -1.30 1.89 -4.76
CA LEU A 32 -1.77 2.22 -6.11
C LEU A 32 -1.20 1.24 -7.14
N VAL A 33 0.06 0.84 -6.97
CA VAL A 33 0.70 -0.17 -7.82
C VAL A 33 -0.05 -1.50 -7.72
N LEU A 34 -0.43 -1.92 -6.51
CA LEU A 34 -1.20 -3.15 -6.33
C LEU A 34 -2.57 -3.07 -7.01
N LEU A 35 -3.25 -1.93 -6.91
CA LEU A 35 -4.52 -1.69 -7.58
C LEU A 35 -4.38 -1.73 -9.11
N ASN A 36 -3.34 -1.10 -9.66
CA ASN A 36 -3.05 -1.11 -11.09
C ASN A 36 -2.77 -2.52 -11.60
N ILE A 37 -1.94 -3.31 -10.90
CA ILE A 37 -1.63 -4.69 -11.28
C ILE A 37 -2.89 -5.57 -11.20
N SER A 38 -3.70 -5.40 -10.15
CA SER A 38 -4.96 -6.12 -10.00
C SER A 38 -5.97 -5.78 -11.10
N ASP A 39 -6.09 -4.51 -11.47
CA ASP A 39 -6.92 -4.07 -12.61
C ASP A 39 -6.41 -4.68 -13.92
N HIS A 40 -5.11 -4.54 -14.21
CA HIS A 40 -4.48 -5.07 -15.41
C HIS A 40 -4.70 -6.59 -15.52
N TYR A 41 -4.49 -7.35 -14.44
CA TYR A 41 -4.75 -8.79 -14.41
C TYR A 41 -6.23 -9.12 -14.67
N THR A 42 -7.14 -8.48 -13.95
CA THR A 42 -8.57 -8.76 -14.03
C THR A 42 -9.12 -8.40 -15.41
N ARG A 43 -8.74 -7.25 -15.94
CA ARG A 43 -9.15 -6.76 -17.26
C ARG A 43 -8.67 -7.70 -18.37
N THR A 44 -7.39 -8.08 -18.34
CA THR A 44 -6.82 -9.00 -19.32
C THR A 44 -7.51 -10.37 -19.27
N LYS A 45 -7.78 -10.89 -18.05
CA LYS A 45 -8.50 -12.15 -17.87
C LYS A 45 -9.92 -12.10 -18.45
N VAL A 46 -10.65 -11.00 -18.25
CA VAL A 46 -12.00 -10.82 -18.80
C VAL A 46 -11.97 -10.72 -20.34
N GLN A 47 -11.05 -9.94 -20.90
CA GLN A 47 -10.91 -9.78 -22.36
C GLN A 47 -10.61 -11.11 -23.07
N HIS A 48 -9.85 -11.99 -22.42
CA HIS A 48 -9.45 -13.29 -22.97
C HIS A 48 -10.37 -14.45 -22.52
N ARG A 49 -11.61 -14.15 -22.10
CA ARG A 49 -12.64 -15.13 -21.71
C ARG A 49 -12.17 -16.10 -20.63
N GLY A 50 -11.42 -15.61 -19.65
CA GLY A 50 -10.95 -16.38 -18.51
C GLY A 50 -9.70 -17.23 -18.78
N LYS A 51 -9.11 -17.17 -19.98
CA LYS A 51 -7.80 -17.77 -20.23
C LYS A 51 -6.73 -16.97 -19.50
N ASP A 52 -5.87 -17.66 -18.76
CA ASP A 52 -4.71 -17.04 -18.15
C ASP A 52 -3.76 -16.57 -19.25
N GLN A 53 -3.51 -15.27 -19.26
CA GLN A 53 -2.59 -14.59 -20.16
C GLN A 53 -1.48 -13.97 -19.34
N LYS A 54 -0.27 -13.93 -19.90
CA LYS A 54 0.86 -13.28 -19.26
C LYS A 54 0.57 -11.77 -19.19
N VAL A 55 0.83 -11.19 -18.04
CA VAL A 55 0.64 -9.77 -17.75
C VAL A 55 2.01 -9.22 -17.38
N ILE A 56 2.46 -8.19 -18.09
CA ILE A 56 3.77 -7.58 -17.85
C ILE A 56 3.58 -6.07 -17.81
N GLY A 57 4.22 -5.42 -16.85
CA GLY A 57 4.25 -3.97 -16.79
C GLY A 57 5.50 -3.43 -16.11
N ALA A 58 5.70 -2.13 -16.23
CA ALA A 58 6.79 -1.37 -15.64
C ALA A 58 6.38 -0.79 -14.28
N LEU A 59 7.35 -0.66 -13.39
CA LEU A 59 7.26 -0.02 -12.08
C LEU A 59 8.02 1.31 -12.13
N LEU A 60 7.37 2.36 -11.66
CA LEU A 60 7.90 3.71 -11.63
C LEU A 60 7.97 4.23 -10.20
N GLY A 61 9.00 5.01 -9.93
CA GLY A 61 9.09 5.75 -8.70
C GLY A 61 10.42 6.45 -8.52
N THR A 62 10.86 6.61 -7.27
CA THR A 62 12.11 7.31 -6.96
C THR A 62 13.07 6.42 -6.20
N GLN A 63 14.36 6.61 -6.44
CA GLN A 63 15.41 6.00 -5.65
C GLN A 63 16.29 7.10 -5.03
N THR A 64 16.37 7.10 -3.70
CA THR A 64 17.27 8.00 -2.95
C THR A 64 18.27 7.14 -2.17
N GLY A 65 19.44 6.93 -2.76
CA GLY A 65 20.45 6.04 -2.19
C GLY A 65 19.96 4.59 -2.14
N ARG A 66 19.71 4.07 -0.93
CA ARG A 66 19.21 2.70 -0.69
C ARG A 66 17.71 2.62 -0.45
N GLU A 67 17.01 3.75 -0.45
CA GLU A 67 15.57 3.82 -0.30
C GLU A 67 14.94 3.87 -1.69
N ILE A 68 14.13 2.86 -2.00
CA ILE A 68 13.42 2.72 -3.27
C ILE A 68 11.93 2.86 -2.96
N GLU A 69 11.28 3.85 -3.55
CA GLU A 69 9.84 4.08 -3.39
C GLU A 69 9.13 3.88 -4.73
N ILE A 70 8.32 2.83 -4.80
CA ILE A 70 7.55 2.45 -5.99
C ILE A 70 6.17 3.10 -5.88
N PHE A 71 5.95 4.17 -6.65
CA PHE A 71 4.74 4.98 -6.59
C PHE A 71 3.66 4.57 -7.58
N ASN A 72 4.08 4.14 -8.78
CA ASN A 72 3.14 3.92 -9.88
C ASN A 72 3.61 2.77 -10.78
N SER A 73 2.76 2.37 -11.71
CA SER A 73 3.04 1.29 -12.66
C SER A 73 2.23 1.46 -13.93
N PHE A 74 2.74 0.98 -15.05
CA PHE A 74 2.00 0.96 -16.32
C PHE A 74 2.22 -0.35 -17.08
N GLU A 75 1.29 -0.65 -17.98
CA GLU A 75 1.26 -1.90 -18.75
C GLU A 75 2.26 -1.85 -19.90
N LEU A 76 2.93 -2.96 -20.19
CA LEU A 76 3.86 -3.06 -21.31
C LEU A 76 3.29 -3.90 -22.43
N LEU A 77 3.61 -3.52 -23.67
CA LEU A 77 3.34 -4.33 -24.84
C LEU A 77 4.52 -5.29 -25.08
N PHE A 78 4.19 -6.53 -25.40
CA PHE A 78 5.16 -7.56 -25.73
C PHE A 78 4.63 -8.44 -26.85
N SER A 79 5.55 -9.02 -27.63
CA SER A 79 5.24 -10.11 -28.57
C SER A 79 5.68 -11.43 -27.98
N GLN A 80 4.95 -12.49 -28.33
CA GLN A 80 5.30 -13.87 -28.00
C GLN A 80 5.53 -14.65 -29.28
N ASP A 81 6.69 -15.30 -29.40
CA ASP A 81 7.01 -16.14 -30.57
C ASP A 81 6.41 -17.55 -30.45
N GLU A 82 6.59 -18.37 -31.49
CA GLU A 82 6.11 -19.77 -31.51
C GLU A 82 6.78 -20.65 -30.43
N ALA A 83 7.97 -20.27 -29.97
CA ALA A 83 8.71 -20.92 -28.90
C ALA A 83 8.33 -20.39 -27.49
N ALA A 84 7.31 -19.53 -27.41
CA ALA A 84 6.85 -18.88 -26.20
C ALA A 84 7.85 -17.93 -25.53
N ASN A 85 8.88 -17.46 -26.26
CA ASN A 85 9.75 -16.38 -25.81
C ASN A 85 9.00 -15.05 -25.89
N ILE A 86 9.24 -14.20 -24.89
CA ILE A 86 8.59 -12.91 -24.75
C ILE A 86 9.59 -11.83 -25.13
N ASP A 87 9.23 -10.95 -26.04
CA ASP A 87 10.02 -9.79 -26.45
C ASP A 87 9.27 -8.50 -26.13
N ILE A 88 9.85 -7.65 -25.28
CA ILE A 88 9.25 -6.40 -24.83
C ILE A 88 9.39 -5.34 -25.92
N ASN A 89 8.29 -4.66 -26.24
CA ASN A 89 8.31 -3.58 -27.21
C ASN A 89 9.03 -2.34 -26.63
N LYS A 90 10.34 -2.24 -26.90
CA LYS A 90 11.20 -1.15 -26.42
C LYS A 90 10.70 0.24 -26.86
N GLN A 91 10.17 0.36 -28.07
CA GLN A 91 9.66 1.66 -28.56
C GLN A 91 8.45 2.12 -27.76
N PHE A 92 7.53 1.20 -27.46
CA PHE A 92 6.37 1.49 -26.62
C PHE A 92 6.78 1.83 -25.18
N PHE A 93 7.73 1.09 -24.61
CA PHE A 93 8.32 1.39 -23.30
C PHE A 93 8.84 2.82 -23.23
N ILE A 94 9.77 3.19 -24.14
CA ILE A 94 10.41 4.53 -24.14
C ILE A 94 9.37 5.63 -24.30
N THR A 95 8.45 5.46 -25.27
CA THR A 95 7.38 6.44 -25.52
C THR A 95 6.50 6.63 -24.29
N LYS A 96 6.18 5.54 -23.57
CA LYS A 96 5.38 5.60 -22.35
C LYS A 96 6.13 6.23 -21.18
N GLU A 97 7.40 5.87 -21.01
CA GLU A 97 8.25 6.47 -19.99
C GLU A 97 8.35 7.99 -20.18
N GLU A 98 8.59 8.47 -21.40
CA GLU A 98 8.62 9.90 -21.73
C GLU A 98 7.30 10.61 -21.39
N GLN A 99 6.14 9.97 -21.67
CA GLN A 99 4.83 10.50 -21.30
C GLN A 99 4.67 10.64 -19.78
N PHE A 100 5.15 9.64 -19.01
CA PHE A 100 5.12 9.72 -17.55
C PHE A 100 6.05 10.81 -17.02
N LYS A 101 7.25 10.97 -17.60
CA LYS A 101 8.21 12.01 -17.23
C LYS A 101 7.69 13.43 -17.49
N GLN A 102 6.72 13.63 -18.39
CA GLN A 102 6.06 14.93 -18.56
C GLN A 102 5.19 15.33 -17.37
N VAL A 103 4.61 14.35 -16.64
CA VAL A 103 3.71 14.59 -15.50
C VAL A 103 4.45 14.42 -14.17
N PHE A 104 5.36 13.45 -14.11
CA PHE A 104 6.17 13.10 -12.94
C PHE A 104 7.66 13.07 -13.32
N PRO A 105 8.33 14.23 -13.45
CA PRO A 105 9.72 14.31 -13.91
C PRO A 105 10.73 13.59 -13.01
N GLN A 106 10.40 13.43 -11.73
CA GLN A 106 11.23 12.74 -10.74
C GLN A 106 11.07 11.22 -10.78
N TYR A 107 10.10 10.68 -11.53
CA TYR A 107 9.90 9.23 -11.59
C TYR A 107 10.80 8.60 -12.65
N ASP A 108 11.56 7.61 -12.21
CA ASP A 108 12.38 6.76 -13.05
C ASP A 108 11.85 5.33 -13.05
N PHE A 109 12.29 4.56 -14.04
CA PHE A 109 12.02 3.14 -14.14
C PHE A 109 12.79 2.37 -13.07
N LEU A 110 12.06 1.73 -12.15
CA LEU A 110 12.65 1.00 -11.01
C LEU A 110 12.68 -0.51 -11.22
N GLY A 111 11.85 -1.04 -12.11
CA GLY A 111 11.67 -2.47 -12.26
C GLY A 111 10.40 -2.83 -13.00
N TRP A 112 10.01 -4.08 -12.95
CA TRP A 112 8.87 -4.60 -13.69
C TRP A 112 8.05 -5.56 -12.83
N TYR A 113 6.82 -5.80 -13.24
CA TYR A 113 5.94 -6.74 -12.56
C TYR A 113 5.36 -7.78 -13.52
N THR A 114 5.03 -8.94 -12.95
CA THR A 114 4.18 -9.93 -13.60
C THR A 114 3.26 -10.63 -12.58
N VAL A 115 2.42 -11.52 -13.10
CA VAL A 115 1.47 -12.29 -12.31
C VAL A 115 1.78 -13.78 -12.47
N GLY A 116 1.91 -14.50 -11.36
CA GLY A 116 2.28 -15.92 -11.37
C GLY A 116 2.49 -16.50 -9.98
N ALA A 117 2.71 -17.81 -9.90
CA ALA A 117 2.88 -18.50 -8.63
C ALA A 117 4.31 -18.41 -8.07
N LYS A 118 5.31 -18.55 -8.96
CA LYS A 118 6.74 -18.46 -8.66
C LYS A 118 7.48 -17.88 -9.88
N PRO A 119 8.66 -17.26 -9.70
CA PRO A 119 9.53 -16.87 -10.81
C PRO A 119 9.90 -18.04 -11.72
N THR A 120 9.92 -17.81 -13.03
CA THR A 120 10.22 -18.82 -14.06
C THR A 120 11.46 -18.46 -14.87
N VAL A 121 12.01 -19.41 -15.64
CA VAL A 121 13.13 -19.14 -16.56
C VAL A 121 12.75 -18.11 -17.62
N GLN A 122 11.50 -18.08 -18.07
CA GLN A 122 11.01 -17.04 -18.97
C GLN A 122 11.06 -15.64 -18.33
N ASP A 123 10.77 -15.54 -17.02
CA ASP A 123 10.88 -14.28 -16.30
C ASP A 123 12.33 -13.80 -16.22
N ARG A 124 13.31 -14.71 -16.12
CA ARG A 124 14.74 -14.38 -16.20
C ARG A 124 15.12 -13.79 -17.56
N GLU A 125 14.63 -14.35 -18.65
CA GLU A 125 14.90 -13.84 -20.00
C GLU A 125 14.21 -12.49 -20.27
N VAL A 126 12.98 -12.30 -19.78
CA VAL A 126 12.31 -10.99 -19.81
C VAL A 126 13.07 -9.97 -18.97
N HIS A 127 13.52 -10.35 -17.79
CA HIS A 127 14.26 -9.48 -16.88
C HIS A 127 15.55 -8.93 -17.51
N LYS A 128 16.28 -9.77 -18.26
CA LYS A 128 17.49 -9.36 -18.99
C LYS A 128 17.25 -8.23 -20.00
N GLN A 129 16.04 -8.12 -20.56
CA GLN A 129 15.72 -7.07 -21.53
C GLN A 129 15.63 -5.67 -20.90
N PHE A 130 15.50 -5.58 -19.57
CA PHE A 130 15.39 -4.32 -18.84
C PHE A 130 16.75 -3.74 -18.39
N TYR A 131 17.85 -4.49 -18.51
CA TYR A 131 19.18 -3.99 -18.13
C TYR A 131 19.65 -2.78 -18.93
N ASP A 132 19.13 -2.61 -20.16
CA ASP A 132 19.39 -1.43 -20.98
C ASP A 132 18.82 -0.14 -20.35
N GLN A 133 17.78 -0.25 -19.53
CA GLN A 133 17.03 0.88 -18.96
C GLN A 133 17.36 1.10 -17.47
N ASN A 134 17.63 0.04 -16.73
CA ASN A 134 18.04 0.09 -15.33
C ASN A 134 19.03 -1.05 -15.06
N GLU A 135 20.19 -0.71 -14.50
CA GLU A 135 21.28 -1.66 -14.21
C GLU A 135 20.90 -2.72 -13.16
N SER A 136 19.95 -2.39 -12.27
CA SER A 136 19.47 -3.28 -11.20
C SER A 136 17.94 -3.15 -11.06
N PRO A 137 17.16 -3.64 -12.04
CA PRO A 137 15.71 -3.53 -12.00
C PRO A 137 15.14 -4.44 -10.92
N LEU A 138 14.11 -3.99 -10.21
CA LEU A 138 13.34 -4.85 -9.31
C LEU A 138 12.36 -5.74 -10.08
N PHE A 139 12.09 -6.94 -9.57
CA PHE A 139 11.06 -7.82 -10.11
C PHE A 139 9.94 -8.06 -9.09
N LEU A 140 8.72 -7.61 -9.39
CA LEU A 140 7.55 -7.80 -8.54
C LEU A 140 6.65 -8.90 -9.10
N LEU A 141 6.36 -9.91 -8.28
CA LEU A 141 5.45 -10.99 -8.61
C LEU A 141 4.20 -10.95 -7.74
N LEU A 142 3.03 -10.80 -8.38
CA LEU A 142 1.74 -10.95 -7.73
C LEU A 142 1.21 -12.37 -7.95
N ASN A 143 0.79 -13.06 -6.89
CA ASN A 143 0.25 -14.42 -6.95
C ASN A 143 -1.24 -14.48 -6.59
N PRO A 144 -2.17 -14.38 -7.56
CA PRO A 144 -3.60 -14.37 -7.27
C PRO A 144 -4.08 -15.68 -6.62
N ALA A 145 -3.42 -16.81 -6.88
CA ALA A 145 -3.79 -18.11 -6.34
C ALA A 145 -3.42 -18.28 -4.86
N SER A 146 -2.43 -17.53 -4.38
CA SER A 146 -2.05 -17.49 -2.96
C SER A 146 -3.02 -16.65 -2.11
N PHE A 147 -3.98 -15.97 -2.74
CA PHE A 147 -4.96 -15.18 -2.01
C PHE A 147 -5.92 -16.09 -1.25
N VAL A 148 -5.78 -16.12 0.08
CA VAL A 148 -6.74 -16.75 0.98
C VAL A 148 -7.50 -15.64 1.70
N LEU A 149 -8.84 -15.71 1.66
CA LEU A 149 -9.69 -14.72 2.33
C LEU A 149 -9.37 -14.69 3.83
N GLY A 150 -8.87 -13.56 4.33
CA GLY A 150 -8.44 -13.41 5.73
C GLY A 150 -6.97 -13.73 6.00
N ALA A 151 -6.17 -14.05 4.97
CA ALA A 151 -4.72 -14.06 5.07
C ALA A 151 -4.19 -12.68 5.46
N LYS A 152 -3.19 -12.65 6.33
CA LYS A 152 -2.56 -11.41 6.82
C LYS A 152 -1.46 -10.89 5.90
N GLU A 153 -0.97 -11.72 4.99
CA GLU A 153 0.10 -11.41 4.06
C GLU A 153 -0.49 -11.10 2.68
N LEU A 154 0.04 -10.06 2.05
CA LEU A 154 -0.32 -9.72 0.69
C LEU A 154 0.36 -10.72 -0.24
N PRO A 155 -0.32 -11.19 -1.31
CA PRO A 155 0.23 -12.19 -2.21
C PRO A 155 1.20 -11.54 -3.22
N VAL A 156 2.20 -10.82 -2.71
CA VAL A 156 3.15 -10.03 -3.48
C VAL A 156 4.54 -10.32 -2.95
N THR A 157 5.47 -10.59 -3.87
CA THR A 157 6.88 -10.79 -3.57
C THR A 157 7.69 -9.87 -4.47
N ILE A 158 8.73 -9.25 -3.93
CA ILE A 158 9.67 -8.41 -4.68
C ILE A 158 11.01 -9.13 -4.67
N TYR A 159 11.67 -9.16 -5.81
CA TYR A 159 12.97 -9.79 -5.98
C TYR A 159 14.00 -8.78 -6.49
N GLU A 160 15.22 -8.91 -6.00
CA GLU A 160 16.43 -8.32 -6.55
C GLU A 160 17.17 -9.34 -7.41
N THR A 161 18.07 -8.85 -8.25
CA THR A 161 18.95 -9.69 -9.07
C THR A 161 20.20 -10.05 -8.26
N LEU A 162 20.54 -11.34 -8.20
CA LEU A 162 21.80 -11.85 -7.70
C LEU A 162 22.54 -12.55 -8.84
N ILE A 163 23.79 -12.16 -9.09
CA ILE A 163 24.63 -12.83 -10.08
C ILE A 163 25.51 -13.83 -9.34
N ASP A 164 25.40 -15.11 -9.69
CA ASP A 164 26.24 -16.17 -9.15
C ASP A 164 26.88 -17.00 -10.27
N ILE A 165 28.01 -17.64 -10.00
CA ILE A 165 28.71 -18.48 -10.96
C ILE A 165 28.31 -19.92 -10.70
N VAL A 166 27.53 -20.50 -11.62
CA VAL A 166 27.14 -21.91 -11.57
C VAL A 166 27.77 -22.60 -12.77
N ASP A 167 28.49 -23.70 -12.51
CA ASP A 167 29.20 -24.48 -13.55
C ASP A 167 30.18 -23.66 -14.41
N GLY A 168 30.74 -22.58 -13.86
CA GLY A 168 31.70 -21.71 -14.54
C GLY A 168 31.08 -20.64 -15.45
N GLU A 169 29.74 -20.58 -15.54
CA GLU A 169 29.01 -19.52 -16.24
C GLU A 169 28.30 -18.59 -15.23
N ALA A 170 28.37 -17.28 -15.49
CA ALA A 170 27.66 -16.31 -14.68
C ALA A 170 26.16 -16.37 -15.00
N GLN A 171 25.35 -16.75 -14.01
CA GLN A 171 23.90 -16.83 -14.11
C GLN A 171 23.24 -15.83 -13.16
N THR A 172 22.10 -15.29 -13.59
CA THR A 172 21.28 -14.38 -12.80
C THR A 172 20.18 -15.16 -12.08
N PHE A 173 20.11 -15.01 -10.76
CA PHE A 173 19.09 -15.52 -9.88
C PHE A 173 18.26 -14.38 -9.28
N PHE A 174 17.06 -14.71 -8.83
CA PHE A 174 16.21 -13.82 -8.05
C PHE A 174 16.39 -14.08 -6.57
N ILE A 175 16.56 -13.02 -5.78
CA ILE A 175 16.62 -13.09 -4.32
C ILE A 175 15.50 -12.24 -3.73
N GLU A 176 14.74 -12.78 -2.78
CA GLU A 176 13.60 -12.05 -2.21
C GLU A 176 14.07 -10.80 -1.44
N ALA A 177 13.43 -9.68 -1.70
CA ALA A 177 13.72 -8.40 -1.09
C ALA A 177 12.60 -8.01 -0.11
N PRO A 178 12.95 -7.66 1.15
CA PRO A 178 11.94 -7.20 2.10
C PRO A 178 11.37 -5.86 1.65
N TYR A 179 10.06 -5.71 1.77
CA TYR A 179 9.38 -4.47 1.43
C TYR A 179 8.40 -4.04 2.53
N LYS A 180 8.12 -2.75 2.59
CA LYS A 180 7.04 -2.17 3.39
C LYS A 180 5.96 -1.65 2.45
N ILE A 181 4.70 -1.77 2.88
CA ILE A 181 3.60 -1.07 2.20
C ILE A 181 3.61 0.36 2.69
N ASP A 182 3.65 1.29 1.75
CA ASP A 182 3.47 2.71 2.03
C ASP A 182 2.17 3.21 1.40
N THR A 183 1.59 4.25 2.00
CA THR A 183 0.36 4.86 1.50
C THR A 183 0.46 6.36 1.67
N GLY A 184 0.34 7.11 0.59
CA GLY A 184 0.17 8.56 0.68
C GLY A 184 -1.14 8.92 1.42
N GLU A 185 -1.26 10.14 1.93
CA GLU A 185 -2.45 10.56 2.69
C GLU A 185 -3.76 10.37 1.89
N ALA A 186 -3.77 10.85 0.64
CA ALA A 186 -4.92 10.71 -0.25
C ALA A 186 -5.24 9.24 -0.58
N GLU A 187 -4.20 8.44 -0.78
CA GLU A 187 -4.28 7.01 -1.09
C GLU A 187 -4.85 6.22 0.09
N ARG A 188 -4.37 6.50 1.31
CA ARG A 188 -4.87 5.94 2.56
C ARG A 188 -6.37 6.21 2.73
N ILE A 189 -6.80 7.45 2.49
CA ILE A 189 -8.22 7.84 2.58
C ILE A 189 -9.04 7.08 1.54
N ALA A 190 -8.57 7.00 0.29
CA ALA A 190 -9.26 6.29 -0.78
C ALA A 190 -9.42 4.80 -0.45
N ILE A 191 -8.38 4.17 0.10
CA ILE A 191 -8.38 2.75 0.47
C ILE A 191 -9.28 2.49 1.67
N ASP A 192 -9.27 3.38 2.68
CA ASP A 192 -10.18 3.26 3.82
C ASP A 192 -11.65 3.30 3.35
N HIS A 193 -11.95 4.16 2.38
CA HIS A 193 -13.28 4.25 1.78
C HIS A 193 -13.65 2.98 0.98
N VAL A 194 -12.75 2.48 0.13
CA VAL A 194 -13.00 1.28 -0.70
C VAL A 194 -13.09 0.00 0.14
N SER A 195 -12.29 -0.10 1.21
CA SER A 195 -12.24 -1.28 2.07
C SER A 195 -13.43 -1.42 3.05
N LYS A 196 -14.24 -0.36 3.21
CA LYS A 196 -15.41 -0.33 4.10
C LYS A 196 -16.74 -0.15 3.31
N PRO A 197 -17.08 -1.04 2.36
CA PRO A 197 -18.28 -0.87 1.52
C PRO A 197 -19.60 -0.92 2.31
N ASN A 198 -19.61 -1.53 3.50
CA ASN A 198 -20.81 -1.75 4.31
C ASN A 198 -21.26 -0.52 5.12
N VAL A 199 -20.51 0.58 5.11
CA VAL A 199 -20.82 1.77 5.91
C VAL A 199 -21.67 2.78 5.14
N THR A 200 -21.66 2.74 3.80
CA THR A 200 -22.33 3.75 2.94
C THR A 200 -23.53 3.22 2.16
N ILE A 201 -23.61 1.91 1.85
CA ILE A 201 -24.63 1.42 0.88
C ILE A 201 -25.98 1.07 1.56
N ASN A 202 -25.99 0.74 2.85
CA ASN A 202 -27.23 0.34 3.56
C ASN A 202 -27.81 1.40 4.51
N SER A 203 -27.26 2.62 4.53
CA SER A 203 -27.75 3.71 5.38
C SER A 203 -28.14 4.92 4.54
N GLY A 204 -29.28 4.81 3.86
CA GLY A 204 -29.90 5.89 3.10
C GLY A 204 -30.31 7.14 3.91
N THR A 205 -29.94 7.28 5.19
CA THR A 205 -30.34 8.40 6.06
C THR A 205 -29.38 8.68 7.22
N GLY A 206 -28.09 8.37 7.12
CA GLY A 206 -27.17 8.68 8.23
C GLY A 206 -25.72 8.69 7.79
N GLY A 207 -25.18 9.89 7.55
CA GLY A 207 -23.75 10.08 7.38
C GLY A 207 -23.03 9.46 8.58
N THR A 208 -22.33 8.37 8.36
CA THR A 208 -21.46 7.82 9.39
C THR A 208 -20.40 8.88 9.67
N SER A 209 -20.39 9.37 10.90
CA SER A 209 -19.49 10.46 11.28
C SER A 209 -18.06 10.07 10.93
N SER A 210 -17.27 11.00 10.39
CA SER A 210 -15.83 10.84 10.22
C SER A 210 -15.12 10.36 11.50
N LEU A 211 -15.71 10.65 12.65
CA LEU A 211 -15.33 10.12 13.95
C LEU A 211 -15.50 8.59 14.04
N ASN A 212 -16.64 8.04 13.64
CA ASN A 212 -16.90 6.59 13.68
C ASN A 212 -15.93 5.82 12.79
N SER A 213 -15.60 6.33 11.59
CA SER A 213 -14.62 5.68 10.72
C SER A 213 -13.23 5.70 11.34
N LEU A 214 -12.78 6.83 11.92
CA LEU A 214 -11.50 6.96 12.61
C LEU A 214 -11.40 6.00 13.82
N LEU A 215 -12.42 5.99 14.69
CA LEU A 215 -12.44 5.09 15.85
C LEU A 215 -12.47 3.62 15.45
N THR A 216 -13.13 3.28 14.34
CA THR A 216 -13.13 1.91 13.81
C THR A 216 -11.75 1.51 13.33
N THR A 217 -11.04 2.40 12.62
CA THR A 217 -9.65 2.15 12.18
C THR A 217 -8.71 1.98 13.36
N GLN A 218 -8.78 2.85 14.37
CA GLN A 218 -7.99 2.73 15.60
C GLN A 218 -8.29 1.42 16.35
N ARG A 219 -9.58 1.08 16.50
CA ARG A 219 -10.00 -0.18 17.13
C ARG A 219 -9.44 -1.40 16.39
N ASN A 220 -9.49 -1.40 15.07
CA ASN A 220 -8.96 -2.50 14.25
C ASN A 220 -7.44 -2.62 14.40
N ALA A 221 -6.70 -1.51 14.41
CA ALA A 221 -5.27 -1.49 14.64
C ALA A 221 -4.90 -2.06 16.03
N ILE A 222 -5.61 -1.64 17.08
CA ILE A 222 -5.43 -2.17 18.45
C ILE A 222 -5.74 -3.66 18.51
N ASN A 223 -6.82 -4.10 17.86
CA ASN A 223 -7.18 -5.52 17.83
C ASN A 223 -6.13 -6.36 17.08
N MET A 224 -5.58 -5.85 15.98
CA MET A 224 -4.50 -6.51 15.23
C MET A 224 -3.23 -6.65 16.08
N LEU A 225 -2.86 -5.61 16.83
CA LEU A 225 -1.76 -5.66 17.78
C LEU A 225 -2.01 -6.67 18.91
N HIS A 226 -3.21 -6.68 19.48
CA HIS A 226 -3.63 -7.60 20.54
C HIS A 226 -3.53 -9.07 20.10
N ILE A 227 -3.95 -9.38 18.88
CA ILE A 227 -3.84 -10.72 18.31
C ILE A 227 -2.36 -11.14 18.21
N ARG A 228 -1.47 -10.24 17.77
CA ARG A 228 -0.02 -10.52 17.70
C ARG A 228 0.60 -10.71 19.09
N LEU A 229 0.24 -9.87 20.07
CA LEU A 229 0.67 -9.99 21.46
C LEU A 229 0.25 -11.34 22.07
N LYS A 230 -0.99 -11.77 21.84
CA LYS A 230 -1.46 -13.09 22.29
C LYS A 230 -0.66 -14.23 21.69
N LEU A 231 -0.31 -14.15 20.40
CA LEU A 231 0.49 -15.16 19.73
C LEU A 231 1.91 -15.22 20.31
N LEU A 232 2.55 -14.08 20.53
CA LEU A 232 3.87 -14.02 21.17
C LEU A 232 3.84 -14.55 22.61
N HIS A 233 2.82 -14.19 23.38
CA HIS A 233 2.64 -14.71 24.74
C HIS A 233 2.49 -16.24 24.74
N LYS A 234 1.61 -16.76 23.88
CA LYS A 234 1.42 -18.21 23.73
C LYS A 234 2.71 -18.91 23.32
N TYR A 235 3.47 -18.35 22.38
CA TYR A 235 4.76 -18.91 21.96
C TYR A 235 5.75 -19.02 23.13
N VAL A 236 5.89 -17.97 23.94
CA VAL A 236 6.77 -17.98 25.12
C VAL A 236 6.30 -18.99 26.18
N GLU A 237 4.99 -19.11 26.37
CA GLU A 237 4.38 -20.09 27.29
C GLU A 237 4.61 -21.53 26.83
N ASP A 238 4.42 -21.81 25.53
CA ASP A 238 4.63 -23.13 24.94
C ASP A 238 6.11 -23.55 24.98
N VAL A 239 7.05 -22.61 24.79
CA VAL A 239 8.49 -22.83 24.95
C VAL A 239 8.84 -23.10 26.42
N LYS A 240 8.28 -22.33 27.36
CA LYS A 240 8.50 -22.54 28.80
C LYS A 240 8.00 -23.91 29.27
N ASN A 241 6.88 -24.38 28.72
CA ASN A 241 6.29 -25.67 29.04
C ASN A 241 6.97 -26.85 28.32
N GLY A 242 7.93 -26.58 27.42
CA GLY A 242 8.66 -27.60 26.67
C GLY A 242 7.88 -28.21 25.49
N THR A 243 6.77 -27.60 25.08
CA THR A 243 5.94 -28.08 23.96
C THR A 243 6.61 -27.83 22.60
N ILE A 244 7.42 -26.76 22.49
CA ILE A 244 8.08 -26.31 21.26
C ILE A 244 9.57 -26.09 21.55
N PRO A 245 10.50 -26.48 20.66
CA PRO A 245 11.92 -26.19 20.84
C PRO A 245 12.19 -24.67 20.87
N PRO A 246 13.07 -24.18 21.77
CA PRO A 246 13.35 -22.76 21.89
C PRO A 246 14.14 -22.23 20.68
N ASP A 247 13.59 -21.23 20.00
CA ASP A 247 14.35 -20.39 19.07
C ASP A 247 14.94 -19.20 19.86
N TYR A 248 16.25 -19.26 20.10
CA TYR A 248 16.94 -18.24 20.89
C TYR A 248 16.99 -16.87 20.21
N GLU A 249 16.91 -16.80 18.88
CA GLU A 249 16.91 -15.52 18.17
C GLU A 249 15.58 -14.79 18.38
N VAL A 250 14.47 -15.52 18.19
CA VAL A 250 13.12 -14.97 18.43
C VAL A 250 12.94 -14.57 19.89
N LEU A 251 13.37 -15.41 20.84
CA LEU A 251 13.31 -15.10 22.28
C LEU A 251 14.11 -13.83 22.62
N ARG A 252 15.30 -13.66 22.02
CA ARG A 252 16.12 -12.46 22.21
C ARG A 252 15.44 -11.21 21.64
N ARG A 253 14.80 -11.31 20.47
CA ARG A 253 14.03 -10.22 19.87
C ARG A 253 12.83 -9.84 20.75
N ILE A 254 12.11 -10.81 21.30
CA ILE A 254 10.99 -10.59 22.25
C ILE A 254 11.50 -9.92 23.54
N ALA A 255 12.58 -10.43 24.12
CA ALA A 255 13.17 -9.83 25.33
C ALA A 255 13.58 -8.37 25.09
N SER A 256 14.23 -8.09 23.95
CA SER A 256 14.58 -6.73 23.55
C SER A 256 13.35 -5.82 23.38
N LEU A 257 12.24 -6.34 22.85
CA LEU A 257 10.98 -5.59 22.77
C LEU A 257 10.44 -5.26 24.17
N CYS A 258 10.39 -6.23 25.08
CA CYS A 258 9.92 -6.01 26.45
C CYS A 258 10.78 -5.01 27.22
N THR A 259 12.11 -5.03 27.05
CA THR A 259 13.01 -4.07 27.71
C THR A 259 12.89 -2.65 27.18
N ARG A 260 12.33 -2.46 25.97
CA ARG A 260 12.06 -1.15 25.39
C ARG A 260 10.74 -0.55 25.85
N LEU A 261 9.92 -1.32 26.58
CA LEU A 261 8.65 -0.86 27.12
C LEU A 261 8.82 -0.42 28.59
N PRO A 262 8.23 0.71 29.01
CA PRO A 262 7.49 1.67 28.19
C PRO A 262 8.41 2.46 27.25
N THR A 263 7.95 2.72 26.03
CA THR A 263 8.68 3.52 25.03
C THR A 263 8.87 4.93 25.61
N ARG A 264 10.05 5.15 26.20
CA ARG A 264 10.63 6.42 26.65
C ARG A 264 9.60 7.53 26.99
N ASP A 265 9.17 7.56 28.25
CA ASP A 265 8.55 8.74 28.89
C ASP A 265 9.61 9.86 28.94
N SER A 266 9.74 10.63 27.86
CA SER A 266 10.59 11.82 27.87
C SER A 266 9.77 13.04 28.26
N ILE A 267 10.36 13.91 29.08
CA ILE A 267 9.74 15.18 29.46
C ILE A 267 9.55 16.05 28.21
N GLU A 268 10.48 15.97 27.25
CA GLU A 268 10.36 16.69 25.98
C GLU A 268 9.10 16.28 25.19
N LEU A 269 8.80 14.97 25.11
CA LEU A 269 7.61 14.50 24.39
C LEU A 269 6.31 14.93 25.08
N LYS A 270 6.32 15.01 26.41
CA LYS A 270 5.16 15.50 27.17
C LYS A 270 4.93 16.99 26.92
N ASP A 271 5.98 17.79 26.87
CA ASP A 271 5.88 19.22 26.60
C ASP A 271 5.42 19.49 25.15
N GLU A 272 5.97 18.75 24.17
CA GLU A 272 5.49 18.79 22.78
C GLU A 272 4.02 18.37 22.67
N TYR A 273 3.63 17.26 23.33
CA TYR A 273 2.25 16.80 23.35
C TYR A 273 1.29 17.81 23.97
N MET A 274 1.67 18.46 25.06
CA MET A 274 0.85 19.49 25.71
C MET A 274 0.72 20.73 24.84
N THR A 275 1.78 21.09 24.11
CA THR A 275 1.76 22.22 23.16
C THR A 275 0.78 21.94 22.03
N GLU A 276 0.92 20.81 21.34
CA GLU A 276 -0.01 20.35 20.29
C GLU A 276 -1.46 20.26 20.80
N PHE A 277 -1.66 19.71 22.00
CA PHE A 277 -2.98 19.61 22.61
C PHE A 277 -3.62 20.98 22.84
N ASN A 278 -2.86 21.93 23.39
CA ASN A 278 -3.34 23.28 23.64
C ASN A 278 -3.67 24.02 22.33
N ASP A 279 -2.83 23.85 21.29
CA ASP A 279 -3.03 24.47 19.99
C ASP A 279 -4.29 23.93 19.28
N VAL A 280 -4.50 22.62 19.30
CA VAL A 280 -5.71 21.99 18.77
C VAL A 280 -6.94 22.46 19.54
N LEU A 281 -6.86 22.55 20.87
CA LEU A 281 -7.96 23.00 21.72
C LEU A 281 -8.33 24.46 21.44
N LEU A 282 -7.33 25.34 21.33
CA LEU A 282 -7.54 26.76 21.03
C LEU A 282 -8.16 26.94 19.65
N THR A 283 -7.62 26.25 18.64
CA THR A 283 -8.13 26.32 17.26
C THR A 283 -9.56 25.81 17.19
N THR A 284 -9.86 24.71 17.88
CA THR A 284 -11.21 24.16 17.97
C THR A 284 -12.15 25.14 18.67
N TYR A 285 -11.71 25.78 19.76
CA TYR A 285 -12.51 26.75 20.49
C TYR A 285 -12.85 27.96 19.60
N LEU A 286 -11.87 28.54 18.91
CA LEU A 286 -12.10 29.65 17.97
C LEU A 286 -13.03 29.25 16.81
N ALA A 287 -12.91 28.03 16.28
CA ALA A 287 -13.80 27.51 15.26
C ALA A 287 -15.25 27.37 15.80
N THR A 288 -15.42 26.90 17.04
CA THR A 288 -16.76 26.80 17.67
C THR A 288 -17.39 28.16 17.92
N LEU A 289 -16.60 29.16 18.36
CA LEU A 289 -17.07 30.54 18.50
C LEU A 289 -17.49 31.13 17.15
N THR A 290 -16.68 30.92 16.11
CA THR A 290 -16.99 31.37 14.74
C THR A 290 -18.30 30.75 14.26
N LYS A 291 -18.49 29.44 14.47
CA LYS A 291 -19.74 28.75 14.16
C LYS A 291 -20.92 29.29 14.97
N GLY A 292 -20.72 29.60 16.25
CA GLY A 292 -21.73 30.20 17.12
C GLY A 292 -22.18 31.57 16.63
N VAL A 293 -21.23 32.44 16.25
CA VAL A 293 -21.53 33.76 15.65
C VAL A 293 -22.29 33.59 14.33
N ASN A 294 -21.90 32.64 13.49
CA ASN A 294 -22.64 32.36 12.25
C ASN A 294 -24.08 31.91 12.54
N SER A 295 -24.31 31.03 13.51
CA SER A 295 -25.65 30.62 13.91
C SER A 295 -26.49 31.76 14.49
N VAL A 296 -25.87 32.68 15.23
CA VAL A 296 -26.55 33.90 15.72
C VAL A 296 -26.92 34.81 14.55
N ASN A 297 -26.02 35.02 13.59
CA ASN A 297 -26.32 35.81 12.39
C ASN A 297 -27.49 35.20 11.60
N GLU A 298 -27.48 33.89 11.36
CA GLU A 298 -28.60 33.20 10.71
C GLU A 298 -29.93 33.37 11.47
N MET A 299 -29.89 33.37 12.81
CA MET A 299 -31.06 33.60 13.65
C MET A 299 -31.57 35.03 13.52
N VAL A 300 -30.68 36.02 13.55
CA VAL A 300 -31.01 37.44 13.37
C VAL A 300 -31.61 37.68 11.99
N ASP A 301 -31.04 37.10 10.93
CA ASP A 301 -31.56 37.20 9.57
C ASP A 301 -32.98 36.63 9.48
N LYS A 302 -33.21 35.43 10.02
CA LYS A 302 -34.55 34.82 10.07
C LYS A 302 -35.55 35.67 10.86
N PHE A 303 -35.13 36.22 12.01
CA PHE A 303 -35.96 37.09 12.84
C PHE A 303 -36.35 38.37 12.11
N ASN A 304 -35.40 39.02 11.44
CA ASN A 304 -35.64 40.23 10.66
C ASN A 304 -36.62 39.97 9.51
N VAL A 305 -36.51 38.84 8.82
CA VAL A 305 -37.47 38.44 7.77
C VAL A 305 -38.88 38.28 8.36
N VAL A 306 -39.03 37.54 9.46
CA VAL A 306 -40.35 37.30 10.08
C VAL A 306 -41.00 38.60 10.56
N ASN A 307 -40.24 39.47 11.22
CA ASN A 307 -40.78 40.73 11.75
C ASN A 307 -41.11 41.74 10.65
N ASN A 308 -40.29 41.83 9.60
CA ASN A 308 -40.59 42.71 8.47
C ASN A 308 -41.81 42.23 7.66
N VAL A 309 -42.06 40.92 7.60
CA VAL A 309 -43.29 40.35 7.01
C VAL A 309 -44.52 40.65 7.88
N GLY A 310 -44.38 40.65 9.22
CA GLY A 310 -45.45 41.06 10.14
C GLY A 310 -45.84 42.53 10.00
N SER A 311 -44.87 43.42 9.75
CA SER A 311 -45.12 44.86 9.63
C SER A 311 -45.81 45.28 8.32
N ARG A 312 -45.80 44.43 7.27
CA ARG A 312 -46.52 44.69 6.00
C ARG A 312 -48.00 44.32 6.02
N ARG A 313 -48.46 43.53 7.00
CA ARG A 313 -49.88 43.11 7.11
C ARG A 313 -50.79 44.13 7.82
N GLY A 314 -50.24 45.22 8.36
CA GLY A 314 -50.97 46.22 9.15
C GLY A 314 -51.34 47.53 8.43
N ARG A 315 -51.06 47.68 7.12
CA ARG A 315 -51.36 48.93 6.39
C ARG A 315 -52.43 48.69 5.31
N ASN A 316 -53.69 48.56 5.75
CA ASN A 316 -54.83 48.79 4.86
C ASN A 316 -54.83 50.27 4.45
N PRO A 317 -54.87 50.62 3.16
CA PRO A 317 -55.20 51.98 2.76
C PRO A 317 -56.71 52.17 2.95
N VAL A 318 -57.07 53.01 3.91
CA VAL A 318 -58.41 53.59 3.99
C VAL A 318 -58.58 54.49 2.76
N GLY A 319 -59.24 53.97 1.73
CA GLY A 319 -59.66 54.73 0.57
C GLY A 319 -60.77 55.70 0.96
N TYR A 320 -60.49 56.99 0.88
CA TYR A 320 -61.49 58.05 0.93
C TYR A 320 -62.22 58.16 -0.41
N ASN A 321 -63.55 58.10 -0.35
CA ASN A 321 -64.61 58.71 -1.17
C ASN A 321 -64.39 58.91 -2.68
N TYR A 322 -65.26 58.29 -3.49
CA TYR A 322 -66.43 58.97 -4.07
C TYR A 322 -67.60 57.99 -4.15
#